data_AF-A0A7K2P576-F1
#
_entry.id   AF-A0A7K2P576-F1
#
_cell.length_a   1.000
_cell.length_b   1.000
_cell.length_c   1.000
_cell.angle_alpha   90.00
_cell.angle_beta   90.00
_cell.angle_gamma   90.00
#
_symmetry.space_group_name_H-M   'P 1'
#
loop_
_entity.id
_entity.type
_entity.pdbx_description
1 polymer ?
#
loop_
_entity_poly.entity_id
_entity_poly.type
_entity_poly.pdbx_seq_one_letter_code
_entity_poly.pdbx_strand_id
1 'polypeptide(L)'
;LPPHRYAQHELTGPIGDLCLSPGADRALLHRVHASAGVGTRHLALPIERYARLGDFGHSNDAWLETGLELGEEALSGALREAGLAPADVDLLVFASITGVAAPSLDARLAGRMGLRPDVKRLPLFGLGCVAGAAGLARV
;
A
#
# COMPACT_ATOMS: atom_id res chain seq x y z
N LEU A 1 0.94 4.46 -8.70
CA LEU A 1 1.53 3.13 -8.33
C LEU A 1 3.00 3.36 -8.00
N PRO A 2 3.64 2.61 -7.09
CA PRO A 2 5.03 2.90 -6.76
C PRO A 2 5.96 2.59 -7.95
N PRO A 3 7.10 3.29 -8.07
CA PRO A 3 7.86 3.34 -9.32
C PRO A 3 8.66 2.08 -9.62
N HIS A 4 8.94 1.23 -8.62
CA HIS A 4 9.81 0.07 -8.79
C HIS A 4 9.06 -1.12 -9.38
N ARG A 5 9.05 -1.19 -10.71
CA ARG A 5 8.41 -2.25 -11.49
C ARG A 5 9.38 -3.37 -11.82
N TYR A 6 9.00 -4.61 -11.53
CA TYR A 6 9.78 -5.81 -11.81
C TYR A 6 8.93 -6.87 -12.49
N ALA A 7 9.54 -7.68 -13.35
CA ALA A 7 8.94 -8.93 -13.79
C ALA A 7 8.92 -9.95 -12.65
N GLN A 8 7.89 -10.80 -12.62
CA GLN A 8 7.70 -11.78 -11.54
C GLN A 8 8.90 -12.73 -11.37
N HIS A 9 9.56 -13.11 -12.48
CA HIS A 9 10.71 -14.01 -12.43
C HIS A 9 11.93 -13.34 -11.76
N GLU A 10 12.10 -12.03 -11.90
CA GLU A 10 13.18 -11.25 -11.26
C GLU A 10 12.99 -11.17 -9.74
N LEU A 11 11.74 -11.18 -9.27
CA LEU A 11 11.43 -11.10 -7.83
C LEU A 11 11.43 -12.45 -7.11
N THR A 12 11.30 -13.57 -7.84
CA THR A 12 11.06 -14.87 -7.21
C THR A 12 12.22 -15.33 -6.33
N GLY A 13 13.46 -15.16 -6.79
CA GLY A 13 14.66 -15.46 -6.02
C GLY A 13 14.78 -14.58 -4.76
N PRO A 14 14.80 -13.24 -4.90
CA PRO A 14 14.90 -12.32 -3.77
C PRO A 14 13.78 -12.48 -2.74
N ILE A 15 12.53 -12.71 -3.15
CA ILE A 15 11.43 -12.98 -2.21
C ILE A 15 11.68 -14.30 -1.46
N GLY A 16 12.22 -15.31 -2.15
CA GLY A 16 12.64 -16.54 -1.50
C GLY A 16 13.68 -16.31 -0.41
N ASP A 17 14.68 -15.46 -0.69
CA ASP A 17 15.74 -15.11 0.27
C ASP A 17 15.19 -14.35 1.49
N LEU A 18 14.17 -13.53 1.30
CA LEU A 18 13.55 -12.72 2.36
C LEU A 18 12.57 -13.50 3.24
N CYS A 19 11.78 -14.39 2.64
CA CYS A 19 10.59 -14.95 3.30
C CYS A 19 10.70 -16.43 3.65
N LEU A 20 11.59 -17.19 2.99
CA LEU A 20 11.70 -18.62 3.23
C LEU A 20 12.73 -18.94 4.31
N SER A 21 12.39 -19.87 5.20
CA SER A 21 13.35 -20.43 6.16
C SER A 21 14.45 -21.23 5.46
N PRO A 22 15.64 -21.36 6.07
CA PRO A 22 16.69 -22.25 5.57
C PRO A 22 16.15 -23.68 5.32
N GLY A 23 16.45 -24.25 4.15
CA GLY A 23 16.00 -25.59 3.76
C GLY A 23 14.59 -25.67 3.17
N ALA A 24 13.87 -24.55 3.03
CA ALA A 24 12.57 -24.53 2.36
C ALA A 24 12.65 -24.92 0.87
N ASP A 25 11.59 -25.55 0.35
CA ASP A 25 11.49 -25.95 -1.06
C ASP A 25 11.32 -24.70 -1.95
N ARG A 26 12.44 -24.20 -2.49
CA ARG A 26 12.42 -23.11 -3.46
C ARG A 26 11.71 -23.49 -4.77
N ALA A 27 11.74 -24.76 -5.17
CA ALA A 27 11.04 -25.19 -6.37
C ALA A 27 9.52 -25.02 -6.21
N LEU A 28 8.97 -25.19 -5.01
CA LEU A 28 7.57 -24.87 -4.72
C LEU A 28 7.28 -23.38 -4.92
N LEU A 29 8.11 -22.48 -4.38
CA LEU A 29 7.94 -21.03 -4.59
C LEU A 29 7.95 -20.68 -6.09
N HIS A 30 8.89 -21.25 -6.84
CA HIS A 30 8.96 -21.05 -8.29
C HIS A 30 7.70 -21.53 -9.01
N ARG A 31 7.17 -22.72 -8.66
CA ARG A 31 5.93 -23.24 -9.24
C ARG A 31 4.74 -22.33 -8.91
N VAL A 32 4.60 -21.88 -7.66
CA VAL A 32 3.53 -20.98 -7.21
C VAL A 32 3.60 -19.64 -7.94
N HIS A 33 4.79 -19.03 -8.04
CA HIS A 33 4.95 -17.76 -8.75
C HIS A 33 4.72 -17.89 -10.25
N ALA A 34 5.14 -18.99 -10.88
CA ALA A 34 4.91 -19.24 -12.29
C ALA A 34 3.42 -19.48 -12.60
N SER A 35 2.67 -20.13 -11.71
CA SER A 35 1.24 -20.39 -11.90
C SER A 35 0.32 -19.24 -11.49
N ALA A 36 0.83 -18.22 -10.79
CA ALA A 36 0.04 -17.08 -10.32
C ALA A 36 -0.50 -16.15 -11.42
N GLY A 37 0.00 -16.28 -12.66
CA GLY A 37 -0.42 -15.43 -13.78
C GLY A 37 0.03 -13.96 -13.68
N VAL A 38 0.90 -13.64 -12.72
CA VAL A 38 1.41 -12.27 -12.51
C VAL A 38 2.62 -12.05 -13.42
N GLY A 39 2.48 -11.16 -14.40
CA GLY A 39 3.61 -10.77 -15.27
C GLY A 39 4.59 -9.84 -14.55
N THR A 40 4.08 -8.79 -13.90
CA THR A 40 4.89 -7.77 -13.23
C THR A 40 4.28 -7.30 -11.92
N ARG A 41 5.12 -6.87 -10.98
CA ARG A 41 4.71 -6.24 -9.72
C ARG A 41 5.38 -4.89 -9.55
N HIS A 42 4.72 -4.01 -8.81
CA HIS A 42 5.27 -2.74 -8.36
C HIS A 42 5.57 -2.83 -6.85
N LEU A 43 6.79 -2.48 -6.45
CA LEU A 43 7.23 -2.45 -5.05
C LEU A 43 7.37 -1.01 -4.57
N ALA A 44 7.08 -0.78 -3.28
CA ALA A 44 7.24 0.51 -2.62
C ALA A 44 8.70 0.95 -2.54
N LEU A 45 9.60 -0.01 -2.34
CA LEU A 45 11.05 0.19 -2.30
C LEU A 45 11.72 -0.65 -3.39
N PRO A 46 12.97 -0.37 -3.76
CA PRO A 46 13.79 -1.32 -4.51
C PRO A 46 13.91 -2.65 -3.77
N ILE A 47 13.90 -3.78 -4.48
CA ILE A 47 13.88 -5.12 -3.88
C ILE A 47 15.05 -5.35 -2.89
N GLU A 48 16.21 -4.75 -3.15
CA GLU A 48 17.43 -4.87 -2.34
C GLU A 48 17.31 -4.17 -0.98
N ARG A 49 16.37 -3.22 -0.85
CA ARG A 49 16.15 -2.48 0.41
C ARG A 49 15.35 -3.27 1.43
N TYR A 50 14.53 -4.24 1.00
CA TYR A 50 13.66 -5.00 1.91
C TYR A 50 14.46 -5.81 2.94
N ALA A 51 15.60 -6.38 2.57
CA ALA A 51 16.47 -7.13 3.49
C ALA A 51 17.02 -6.25 4.64
N ARG A 52 16.98 -4.92 4.47
CA ARG A 52 17.53 -3.96 5.43
C ARG A 52 16.48 -3.30 6.31
N LEU A 53 15.19 -3.58 6.11
CA LEU A 53 14.13 -3.03 6.98
C LEU A 53 14.29 -3.57 8.41
N GLY A 54 14.64 -4.85 8.57
CA GLY A 54 15.07 -5.43 9.85
C GLY A 54 13.95 -5.67 10.85
N ASP A 55 13.16 -4.64 11.18
CA ASP A 55 12.07 -4.71 12.15
C ASP A 55 10.77 -4.05 11.66
N PHE A 56 9.76 -4.14 12.51
CA PHE A 56 8.45 -3.56 12.26
C PHE A 56 8.50 -2.03 12.14
N GLY A 57 9.32 -1.35 12.95
CA GLY A 57 9.38 0.11 12.98
C GLY A 57 9.81 0.67 11.63
N HIS A 58 10.94 0.20 11.10
CA HIS A 58 11.43 0.64 9.79
C HIS A 58 10.48 0.25 8.65
N SER A 59 9.85 -0.94 8.74
CA SER A 59 8.85 -1.37 7.75
C SER A 59 7.63 -0.45 7.76
N ASN A 60 7.21 -0.03 8.96
CA ASN A 60 6.07 0.87 9.16
C ASN A 60 6.39 2.31 8.76
N ASP A 61 7.62 2.77 8.97
CA ASP A 61 8.08 4.08 8.50
C ASP A 61 8.09 4.13 6.97
N ALA A 62 8.63 3.09 6.31
CA ALA A 62 8.59 2.98 4.85
C ALA A 62 7.15 2.91 4.31
N TRP A 63 6.26 2.19 5.01
CA TRP A 63 4.82 2.17 4.68
C TRP A 63 4.19 3.56 4.81
N LEU A 64 4.50 4.30 5.88
CA LEU A 64 3.91 5.61 6.12
C LEU A 64 4.38 6.63 5.08
N GLU A 65 5.67 6.66 4.77
CA GLU A 65 6.27 7.52 3.75
C GLU A 65 5.66 7.23 2.37
N THR A 66 5.81 5.99 1.90
CA THR A 66 5.35 5.60 0.55
C THR A 66 3.83 5.64 0.44
N GLY A 67 3.12 5.23 1.49
CA GLY A 67 1.66 5.21 1.52
C GLY A 67 1.06 6.62 1.47
N LEU A 68 1.72 7.62 2.07
CA LEU A 68 1.30 9.01 1.95
C LEU A 68 1.46 9.55 0.52
N GLU A 69 2.59 9.26 -0.13
CA GLU A 69 2.83 9.66 -1.52
C GLU A 69 1.83 9.03 -2.48
N LEU A 70 1.63 7.71 -2.37
CA LEU A 70 0.66 6.99 -3.21
C LEU A 70 -0.78 7.41 -2.90
N GLY A 71 -1.11 7.69 -1.64
CA GLY A 71 -2.42 8.18 -1.24
C GLY A 71 -2.73 9.55 -1.82
N GLU A 72 -1.75 10.46 -1.82
CA GLU A 72 -1.86 11.78 -2.45
C GLU A 72 -2.04 11.67 -3.97
N GLU A 73 -1.23 10.84 -4.64
CA GLU A 73 -1.35 10.61 -6.09
C GLU A 73 -2.75 10.07 -6.44
N ALA A 74 -3.22 9.06 -5.70
CA ALA A 74 -4.52 8.42 -5.94
C ALA A 74 -5.68 9.38 -5.69
N LEU A 75 -5.67 10.11 -4.57
CA LEU A 75 -6.73 11.05 -4.22
C LEU A 75 -6.76 12.24 -5.18
N SER A 76 -5.59 12.80 -5.53
CA SER A 76 -5.48 13.87 -6.53
C SER A 76 -6.00 13.42 -7.90
N GLY A 77 -5.67 12.19 -8.31
CA GLY A 77 -6.15 11.59 -9.55
C GLY A 77 -7.67 11.46 -9.57
N ALA A 78 -8.27 10.94 -8.50
CA ALA A 78 -9.71 10.76 -8.37
C ALA A 78 -10.46 12.10 -8.35
N LEU A 79 -9.98 13.09 -7.60
CA LEU A 79 -10.57 14.44 -7.55
C LEU A 79 -10.54 15.11 -8.91
N ARG A 80 -9.40 15.04 -9.60
CA ARG A 80 -9.25 15.59 -10.96
C ARG A 80 -10.19 14.92 -11.96
N GLU A 81 -10.35 13.61 -11.88
CA GLU A 81 -11.29 12.87 -12.75
C GLU A 81 -12.76 13.24 -12.45
N ALA A 82 -13.10 13.47 -11.18
CA ALA A 82 -14.42 13.90 -10.75
C ALA A 82 -14.70 15.40 -10.96
N GLY A 83 -13.68 16.21 -11.27
CA GLY A 83 -13.80 17.66 -11.37
C GLY A 83 -14.06 18.34 -10.01
N LEU A 84 -13.61 17.72 -8.92
CA LEU A 84 -13.83 18.20 -7.55
C LEU A 84 -12.55 18.80 -6.96
N ALA A 85 -12.70 19.80 -6.10
CA ALA A 85 -11.64 20.33 -5.26
C ALA A 85 -11.51 19.50 -3.96
N PRO A 86 -10.36 19.52 -3.28
CA PRO A 86 -10.19 18.91 -1.96
C PRO A 86 -11.23 19.37 -0.93
N ALA A 87 -11.68 20.63 -1.02
CA ALA A 87 -12.69 21.20 -0.14
C ALA A 87 -14.10 20.62 -0.36
N ASP A 88 -14.35 19.93 -1.48
CA ASP A 88 -15.65 19.31 -1.79
C ASP A 88 -15.80 17.93 -1.13
N VAL A 89 -14.74 17.40 -0.51
CA VAL A 89 -14.76 16.08 0.14
C VAL A 89 -15.36 16.18 1.53
N ASP A 90 -16.50 15.51 1.74
CA ASP A 90 -17.17 15.42 3.05
C ASP A 90 -16.68 14.24 3.90
N LEU A 91 -16.29 13.13 3.25
CA LEU A 91 -15.91 11.87 3.89
C LEU A 91 -14.70 11.25 3.18
N LEU A 92 -13.66 10.94 3.95
CA LEU A 92 -12.53 10.12 3.53
C LEU A 92 -12.61 8.74 4.21
N VAL A 93 -12.97 7.71 3.43
CA VAL A 93 -12.84 6.31 3.85
C VAL A 93 -11.46 5.81 3.44
N PHE A 94 -10.65 5.38 4.39
CA PHE A 94 -9.29 4.90 4.15
C PHE A 94 -9.13 3.49 4.69
N ALA A 95 -8.48 2.61 3.93
CA ALA A 95 -8.23 1.25 4.38
C ALA A 95 -6.79 0.82 4.14
N SER A 96 -6.18 0.21 5.15
CA SER A 96 -4.87 -0.44 5.05
C SER A 96 -4.77 -1.57 6.06
N ILE A 97 -4.03 -2.63 5.72
CA ILE A 97 -3.65 -3.71 6.64
C ILE A 97 -2.12 -3.85 6.77
N THR A 98 -1.35 -3.04 6.04
CA THR A 98 0.10 -3.22 5.89
C THR A 98 0.92 -2.33 6.84
N GLY A 99 0.28 -1.51 7.66
CA GLY A 99 0.93 -0.64 8.64
C GLY A 99 -0.08 0.12 9.50
N VAL A 100 0.43 0.79 10.54
CA VAL A 100 -0.36 1.53 11.55
C VAL A 100 0.36 2.82 11.95
N ALA A 101 -0.39 3.89 12.19
CA ALA A 101 0.19 5.15 12.67
C ALA A 101 -0.80 5.93 13.54
N ALA A 102 -0.25 6.75 14.43
CA ALA A 102 -0.97 7.77 15.18
C ALA A 102 -0.19 9.10 15.10
N PRO A 103 -0.72 10.17 14.47
CA PRO A 103 -1.93 10.21 13.65
C PRO A 103 -1.90 9.21 12.49
N SER A 104 -3.07 8.69 12.11
CA SER A 104 -3.23 7.70 11.05
C SER A 104 -2.89 8.27 9.67
N LEU A 105 -2.68 7.39 8.68
CA LEU A 105 -2.29 7.81 7.33
C LEU A 105 -3.35 8.71 6.70
N ASP A 106 -4.65 8.40 6.87
CA ASP A 106 -5.75 9.25 6.41
C ASP A 106 -5.78 10.63 7.08
N ALA A 107 -5.43 10.73 8.36
CA ALA A 107 -5.36 12.01 9.06
C ALA A 107 -4.25 12.89 8.48
N ARG A 108 -3.08 12.31 8.22
CA ARG A 108 -1.94 12.98 7.60
C ARG A 108 -2.23 13.35 6.15
N LEU A 109 -2.87 12.46 5.40
CA LEU A 109 -3.30 12.69 4.03
C LEU A 109 -4.32 13.84 3.95
N ALA A 110 -5.30 13.87 4.85
CA ALA A 110 -6.29 14.94 4.90
C ALA A 110 -5.63 16.33 5.07
N GLY A 111 -4.65 16.44 5.96
CA GLY A 111 -3.87 17.66 6.13
C GLY A 111 -3.02 18.01 4.91
N ARG A 112 -2.32 17.02 4.34
CA ARG A 112 -1.45 17.19 3.16
C ARG A 112 -2.22 17.64 1.92
N MET A 113 -3.43 17.13 1.74
CA MET A 113 -4.31 17.41 0.60
C MET A 113 -5.12 18.71 0.74
N GLY A 114 -5.07 19.36 1.91
CA GLY A 114 -5.90 20.53 2.19
C GLY A 114 -7.39 20.21 2.21
N LEU A 115 -7.77 19.01 2.68
CA LEU A 115 -9.18 18.72 2.96
C LEU A 115 -9.69 19.66 4.06
N ARG A 116 -11.01 19.84 4.12
CA ARG A 116 -11.61 20.72 5.13
C ARG A 116 -11.26 20.23 6.55
N PRO A 117 -11.05 21.14 7.53
CA PRO A 117 -10.78 20.76 8.91
C PRO A 117 -11.87 19.89 9.56
N ASP A 118 -13.09 19.95 9.03
CA ASP A 118 -14.27 19.20 9.48
C ASP A 118 -14.55 17.92 8.65
N VAL A 119 -13.65 17.54 7.74
CA VAL A 119 -13.80 16.31 6.94
C VAL A 119 -13.98 15.10 7.86
N LYS A 120 -15.01 14.31 7.60
CA LYS A 120 -15.22 13.06 8.33
C LYS A 120 -14.20 12.04 7.81
N ARG A 121 -13.56 11.32 8.72
CA ARG A 121 -12.60 10.27 8.37
C ARG A 121 -13.07 8.94 8.93
N LEU A 122 -12.98 7.89 8.11
CA LEU A 122 -13.29 6.53 8.48
C LEU A 122 -12.07 5.63 8.21
N PRO A 123 -11.13 5.51 9.16
CA PRO A 123 -10.01 4.59 9.03
C PRO A 123 -10.46 3.14 9.29
N LEU A 124 -10.36 2.29 8.28
CA LEU A 124 -10.64 0.86 8.32
C LEU A 124 -9.33 0.08 8.41
N PHE A 125 -9.13 -0.65 9.50
CA PHE A 125 -7.96 -1.50 9.71
C PHE A 125 -8.37 -2.97 9.88
N GLY A 126 -7.53 -3.90 9.40
CA GLY A 126 -7.70 -5.34 9.64
C GLY A 126 -8.63 -6.10 8.70
N LEU A 127 -9.20 -5.45 7.68
CA LEU A 127 -10.10 -6.11 6.70
C LEU A 127 -9.35 -6.78 5.53
N GLY A 128 -8.11 -6.41 5.25
CA GLY A 128 -7.33 -6.99 4.16
C GLY A 128 -8.01 -6.81 2.79
N CYS A 129 -8.04 -7.87 1.97
CA CYS A 129 -8.50 -7.79 0.58
C CYS A 129 -9.96 -7.32 0.41
N VAL A 130 -10.84 -7.54 1.40
CA VAL A 130 -12.25 -7.12 1.31
C VAL A 130 -12.46 -5.63 1.60
N ALA A 131 -11.42 -4.95 2.09
CA ALA A 131 -11.56 -3.57 2.59
C ALA A 131 -12.05 -2.58 1.53
N GLY A 132 -11.73 -2.79 0.24
CA GLY A 132 -12.22 -1.94 -0.85
C GLY A 132 -13.74 -1.98 -0.98
N ALA A 133 -14.32 -3.19 -1.06
CA ALA A 133 -15.77 -3.36 -1.10
C ALA A 133 -16.45 -2.91 0.21
N ALA A 134 -15.82 -3.23 1.35
CA ALA A 134 -16.33 -2.84 2.65
C ALA A 134 -16.34 -1.31 2.84
N GLY A 135 -15.36 -0.59 2.28
CA GLY A 135 -15.32 0.87 2.28
C GLY A 135 -16.41 1.48 1.39
N LEU A 136 -16.63 0.92 0.20
CA LEU A 136 -17.70 1.35 -0.70
C LEU A 136 -19.09 1.12 -0.10
N ALA A 137 -19.29 0.07 0.70
CA ALA A 137 -20.55 -0.18 1.40
C ALA A 137 -20.87 0.84 2.52
N ARG A 138 -20.00 1.82 2.77
CA ARG A 138 -20.17 2.88 3.77
C ARG A 138 -20.44 4.26 3.17
N VAL A 139 -20.47 4.37 1.83
CA VAL A 139 -20.78 5.59 1.09
C VAL A 139 -22.12 5.49 0.37
#